data_AF-A0A6I0JQ29-F1
#
_entry.id   AF-A0A6I0JQ29-F1
#
_cell.length_a   1.000
_cell.length_b   1.000
_cell.length_c   1.000
_cell.angle_alpha   90.00
_cell.angle_beta   90.00
_cell.angle_gamma   90.00
#
_symmetry.space_group_name_H-M   'P 1'
#
loop_
_entity.id
_entity.type
_entity.pdbx_description
1 polymer ?
#
loop_
_entity_poly.entity_id
_entity_poly.type
_entity_poly.pdbx_seq_one_letter_code
_entity_poly.pdbx_strand_id
1 'polypeptide(L)' 'YTYYQDLNPESYVVESPDALEPAAQGAFTILRYSENNLSAGIAYKGNYKTCVLGFPFEAIRTVTERELLMKAILTFFEH' A
#
# COMPACT_ATOMS: atom_id res chain seq x y z
N TYR A 1 -1.72 -7.43 -5.49
CA TYR A 1 -2.74 -7.27 -4.43
C TYR A 1 -4.08 -7.04 -5.09
N THR A 2 -5.09 -7.77 -4.67
CA THR A 2 -6.47 -7.65 -5.15
C THR A 2 -7.32 -6.89 -4.13
N TYR A 3 -8.15 -5.98 -4.61
CA TYR A 3 -8.93 -5.05 -3.76
C TYR A 3 -10.43 -5.20 -4.03
N TYR A 4 -11.27 -4.66 -3.15
CA TYR A 4 -12.72 -4.59 -3.37
C TYR A 4 -13.03 -3.41 -4.30
N GLN A 5 -13.23 -3.71 -5.59
CA GLN A 5 -13.55 -2.72 -6.62
C GLN A 5 -15.04 -2.63 -6.93
N ASP A 6 -15.80 -3.61 -6.47
CA ASP A 6 -17.25 -3.67 -6.60
C ASP A 6 -17.94 -3.48 -5.25
N LEU A 7 -19.16 -2.94 -5.29
CA LEU A 7 -20.03 -2.76 -4.13
C LEU A 7 -20.28 -4.09 -3.43
N ASN A 8 -19.92 -4.15 -2.15
CA ASN A 8 -20.06 -5.34 -1.33
C ASN A 8 -20.38 -4.95 0.13
N PRO A 9 -21.02 -5.84 0.90
CA PRO A 9 -21.35 -5.59 2.30
C PRO A 9 -20.17 -5.78 3.27
N GLU A 10 -19.00 -6.20 2.78
CA GLU A 10 -17.85 -6.59 3.61
C GLU A 10 -16.84 -5.46 3.81
N SER A 11 -16.71 -4.53 2.85
CA SER A 11 -15.72 -3.45 2.88
C SER A 11 -16.06 -2.27 1.96
N TYR A 12 -15.46 -1.11 2.23
CA TYR A 12 -15.56 0.09 1.41
C TYR A 12 -14.96 -0.13 0.01
N VAL A 13 -15.65 0.39 -1.01
CA VAL A 13 -15.24 0.28 -2.43
C VAL A 13 -14.11 1.25 -2.74
N VAL A 14 -13.08 0.78 -3.44
CA VAL A 14 -12.01 1.63 -3.98
C VAL A 14 -12.29 1.88 -5.47
N GLU A 15 -13.07 2.91 -5.77
CA GLU A 15 -13.57 3.20 -7.14
C GLU A 15 -12.50 3.73 -8.10
N SER A 16 -11.46 4.39 -7.59
CA SER A 16 -10.36 4.91 -8.40
C SER A 16 -9.05 4.85 -7.62
N PRO A 17 -8.25 3.78 -7.77
CA PRO A 17 -6.93 3.71 -7.15
C PRO A 17 -6.01 4.72 -7.83
N ASP A 18 -5.98 5.95 -7.32
CA ASP A 18 -5.11 7.00 -7.82
C ASP A 18 -3.64 6.71 -7.45
N ALA A 19 -2.73 6.99 -8.37
CA ALA A 19 -1.33 6.59 -8.25
C ALA A 19 -0.58 7.54 -7.32
N LEU A 20 -0.12 7.03 -6.17
CA LEU A 20 0.77 7.80 -5.31
C LEU A 20 2.17 7.79 -5.91
N GLU A 21 2.63 8.92 -6.46
CA GLU A 21 3.99 9.07 -7.00
C GLU A 21 4.97 9.68 -5.98
N PRO A 22 6.23 9.18 -5.91
CA PRO A 22 7.26 9.76 -5.05
C PRO A 22 7.60 11.21 -5.44
N ALA A 23 7.30 12.16 -4.56
CA ALA A 23 7.55 13.59 -4.81
C ALA A 23 8.93 14.09 -4.33
N ALA A 24 9.70 13.27 -3.60
CA ALA A 24 10.95 13.67 -2.95
C ALA A 24 12.06 12.62 -3.15
N GLN A 25 13.31 13.07 -3.20
CA GLN A 25 14.46 12.19 -3.25
C GLN A 25 14.54 11.36 -1.96
N GLY A 26 14.58 10.03 -2.11
CA GLY A 26 14.48 9.08 -0.99
C GLY A 26 13.07 8.51 -0.77
N ALA A 27 12.07 8.94 -1.53
CA ALA A 27 10.78 8.26 -1.63
C ALA A 27 10.78 7.26 -2.80
N PHE A 28 10.13 6.12 -2.61
CA PHE A 28 10.03 5.07 -3.62
C PHE A 28 8.73 4.26 -3.48
N THR A 29 8.20 3.79 -4.60
CA THR A 29 7.04 2.90 -4.64
C THR A 29 7.39 1.55 -4.02
N ILE A 30 6.62 1.12 -3.02
CA ILE A 30 6.78 -0.17 -2.33
C ILE A 30 5.70 -1.19 -2.70
N LEU A 31 4.56 -0.72 -3.20
CA LEU A 31 3.46 -1.57 -3.63
C LEU A 31 2.89 -1.07 -4.96
N ARG A 32 2.44 -2.01 -5.78
CA ARG A 32 1.68 -1.73 -7.00
C ARG A 32 0.39 -2.54 -7.02
N TYR A 33 -0.69 -1.93 -7.51
CA TYR A 33 -1.95 -2.61 -7.81
C TYR A 33 -1.69 -3.65 -8.91
N SER A 34 -2.08 -4.91 -8.71
CA SER A 34 -1.78 -5.96 -9.71
C SER A 34 -2.56 -5.78 -11.02
N GLU A 35 -3.62 -4.98 -10.99
CA GLU A 35 -4.57 -4.86 -12.10
C GLU A 35 -4.20 -3.76 -13.09
N ASN A 36 -3.60 -2.67 -12.60
CA ASN A 36 -3.24 -1.51 -13.43
C ASN A 36 -1.78 -1.05 -13.23
N ASN A 37 -1.00 -1.76 -12.41
CA ASN A 37 0.40 -1.49 -12.10
C ASN A 37 0.67 -0.10 -11.47
N LEU A 38 -0.38 0.62 -11.07
CA LEU A 38 -0.28 1.92 -10.42
C LEU A 38 0.32 1.77 -9.02
N SER A 39 1.00 2.82 -8.57
CA SER A 39 1.63 2.87 -7.25
C SER A 39 0.56 2.85 -6.15
N ALA A 40 0.52 1.75 -5.40
CA ALA A 40 -0.44 1.49 -4.31
C ALA A 40 0.13 1.84 -2.93
N GLY A 41 1.42 2.12 -2.84
CA GLY A 41 2.06 2.57 -1.62
C GLY A 41 3.45 3.13 -1.85
N ILE A 42 3.79 4.15 -1.08
CA ILE A 42 5.10 4.81 -1.09
C ILE A 42 5.76 4.62 0.28
N ALA A 43 7.06 4.36 0.27
CA ALA A 43 7.90 4.57 1.44
C ALA A 43 8.87 5.73 1.21
N TYR A 44 9.14 6.50 2.26
CA TYR A 44 10.18 7.54 2.26
C TYR A 44 11.21 7.22 3.33
N LYS A 45 12.48 7.23 2.95
CA LYS A 45 13.63 7.04 3.85
C LYS A 45 14.60 8.21 3.69
N GLY A 46 14.50 9.17 4.60
CA GLY A 46 15.42 10.31 4.70
C GLY A 46 15.69 10.66 6.16
N ASN A 47 15.47 11.93 6.54
CA ASN A 47 15.62 12.39 7.93
C ASN A 47 14.62 11.72 8.89
N TYR A 48 13.54 11.18 8.35
CA TYR A 48 12.55 10.35 9.02
C TYR A 48 12.07 9.29 8.02
N LYS A 49 11.36 8.29 8.53
CA LYS A 49 10.75 7.24 7.70
C LYS A 49 9.24 7.44 7.67
N THR A 50 8.63 7.28 6.50
CA THR A 50 7.17 7.15 6.37
C THR A 50 6.82 6.01 5.44
N CYS A 51 5.68 5.40 5.69
CA CYS A 51 5.05 4.41 4.82
C CYS A 51 3.61 4.85 4.64
N VAL A 52 3.19 5.07 3.40
CA VAL A 52 1.85 5.53 3.04
C VAL A 52 1.25 4.52 2.07
N LEU A 53 0.08 3.99 2.42
CA LEU A 53 -0.68 3.07 1.57
C LEU A 53 -1.86 3.83 0.97
N GLY A 54 -2.12 3.61 -0.31
CA GLY A 54 -3.26 4.19 -1.03
C GLY A 54 -4.59 3.51 -0.74
N PHE A 55 -4.64 2.61 0.24
CA PHE A 55 -5.80 1.81 0.60
C PHE A 55 -5.77 1.44 2.10
N PRO A 56 -6.92 1.13 2.73
CA PRO A 56 -6.96 0.65 4.10
C PRO A 56 -6.27 -0.72 4.22
N PHE A 57 -5.40 -0.91 5.21
CA PHE A 57 -4.63 -2.16 5.38
C PHE A 57 -5.54 -3.39 5.48
N GLU A 58 -6.73 -3.22 6.06
CA GLU A 58 -7.77 -4.25 6.20
C GLU A 58 -8.34 -4.72 4.85
N ALA A 59 -8.20 -3.95 3.78
CA ALA A 59 -8.67 -4.30 2.43
C ALA A 59 -7.84 -5.41 1.77
N ILE A 60 -6.71 -5.82 2.36
CA ILE A 60 -5.92 -6.96 1.91
C ILE A 60 -6.64 -8.26 2.29
N ARG A 61 -6.96 -9.07 1.27
CA ARG A 61 -7.91 -10.19 1.36
C ARG A 61 -7.46 -11.31 2.29
N THR A 62 -6.17 -11.63 2.37
CA THR A 62 -5.70 -12.75 3.19
C THR A 62 -4.94 -12.29 4.43
N VAL A 63 -5.07 -13.07 5.52
CA VAL A 63 -4.29 -12.84 6.75
C VAL A 63 -2.79 -12.96 6.46
N THR A 64 -2.38 -13.94 5.66
CA THR A 64 -0.98 -14.15 5.31
C THR A 64 -0.36 -12.96 4.56
N GLU A 65 -1.07 -12.38 3.59
CA GLU A 65 -0.59 -11.17 2.90
C GLU A 65 -0.51 -9.97 3.84
N ARG A 66 -1.46 -9.82 4.76
CA ARG A 66 -1.40 -8.77 5.80
C ARG A 66 -0.20 -8.95 6.71
N GLU A 67 0.07 -10.15 7.20
CA GLU A 67 1.23 -10.44 8.04
C GLU A 67 2.55 -10.17 7.31
N LEU A 68 2.67 -10.61 6.05
CA LEU A 68 3.86 -10.36 5.23
C LEU A 68 4.08 -8.86 5.00
N LEU A 69 3.02 -8.11 4.68
CA LEU A 69 3.11 -6.68 4.48
C LEU A 69 3.48 -5.96 5.78
N MET A 70 2.82 -6.28 6.90
CA MET A 70 3.12 -5.65 8.19
C MET A 70 4.56 -5.95 8.62
N LYS A 71 5.03 -7.18 8.43
CA LYS A 71 6.43 -7.54 8.67
C LYS A 71 7.38 -6.67 7.83
N ALA A 72 7.10 -6.51 6.53
CA ALA A 72 7.90 -5.66 5.66
C ALA A 72 7.90 -4.18 6.10
N ILE A 73 6.75 -3.66 6.52
CA ILE A 73 6.60 -2.30 7.07
C ILE A 73 7.47 -2.13 8.33
N LEU A 74 7.38 -3.05 9.29
CA LEU A 74 8.17 -2.99 10.52
C LEU A 74 9.68 -3.07 10.24
N THR A 75 10.09 -4.01 9.39
CA THR A 75 11.50 -4.12 8.96
C THR A 75 12.02 -2.84 8.29
N PHE A 76 11.19 -2.18 7.48
CA PHE A 76 11.53 -0.88 6.89
C PHE A 76 11.76 0.19 7.95
N PHE A 77 10.96 0.24 9.01
CA PHE A 77 11.14 1.21 10.08
C PHE A 77 12.36 0.92 10.96
N GLU A 78 12.71 -0.35 11.17
CA GLU A 78 13.91 -0.75 11.94
C GLU A 78 15.24 -0.43 11.23
N HIS A 79 15.30 -0.52 9.89
CA HIS A 79 16.56 -0.40 9.12
C HIS A 79 16.58 0.73 8.09
#